data_AF-A0A8E2I3T6-F1
#
_entry.id   AF-A0A8E2I3T6-F1
#
_cell.length_a   1.000
_cell.length_b   1.000
_cell.length_c   1.000
_cell.angle_alpha   90.00
_cell.angle_beta   90.00
_cell.angle_gamma   90.00
#
_symmetry.space_group_name_H-M   'P 1'
#
loop_
_entity.id
_entity.type
_entity.pdbx_description
1 polymer ?
#
loop_
_entity_poly.entity_id
_entity_poly.type
_entity_poly.pdbx_seq_one_letter_code
_entity_poly.pdbx_strand_id
1 'polypeptide(L)' 'MSRRGNYIDNAPMESFFGHMKDEMDYKEVHTFEELKQLVNQYMIFYNASRRQWNLKKMTPAEYRSHLIAA' A
#
# COMPACT_ATOMS: atom_id res chain seq x y z
N MET A 1 -5.31 -7.96 -24.73
CA MET A 1 -6.79 -7.98 -24.64
C MET A 1 -7.19 -7.47 -23.28
N SER A 2 -8.00 -6.40 -23.21
CA SER A 2 -8.57 -5.93 -21.95
C SER A 2 -9.69 -6.88 -21.55
N ARG A 3 -9.48 -7.66 -20.49
CA ARG A 3 -10.54 -8.46 -19.86
C ARG A 3 -11.47 -7.48 -19.14
N ARG A 4 -12.78 -7.73 -19.18
CA ARG A 4 -13.76 -6.97 -18.38
C ARG A 4 -13.35 -7.05 -16.91
N GLY A 5 -13.20 -5.89 -16.27
CA GLY A 5 -12.81 -5.82 -14.86
C GLY A 5 -13.78 -6.59 -13.98
N ASN A 6 -13.23 -7.34 -13.03
CA ASN A 6 -13.99 -8.12 -12.06
C ASN A 6 -13.66 -7.64 -10.64
N TYR A 7 -14.51 -7.95 -9.65
CA TYR A 7 -14.35 -7.44 -8.29
C TYR A 7 -13.04 -7.89 -7.62
N ILE A 8 -12.50 -9.05 -8.01
CA ILE A 8 -11.24 -9.59 -7.48
C ILE A 8 -10.06 -8.71 -7.91
N ASP A 9 -10.14 -8.08 -9.08
CA ASP A 9 -9.11 -7.16 -9.55
C ASP A 9 -9.07 -5.89 -8.67
N ASN A 10 -10.20 -5.49 -8.06
CA ASN A 10 -10.31 -4.31 -7.22
C ASN A 10 -10.04 -4.58 -5.73
N ALA A 11 -10.33 -5.79 -5.25
CA ALA A 11 -10.23 -6.15 -3.84
C ALA A 11 -8.86 -5.83 -3.19
N PRO A 12 -7.70 -6.06 -3.84
CA PRO A 12 -6.40 -5.67 -3.28
C PRO A 12 -6.25 -4.15 -3.08
N MET A 13 -6.77 -3.35 -4.02
CA MET A 13 -6.72 -1.90 -3.93
C MET A 13 -7.66 -1.37 -2.86
N GLU A 14 -8.87 -1.93 -2.74
CA GLU A 14 -9.81 -1.57 -1.68
C GLU A 14 -9.22 -1.87 -0.29
N SER A 15 -8.63 -3.05 -0.11
CA SER A 15 -7.95 -3.42 1.13
C SER A 15 -6.79 -2.47 1.44
N PHE A 16 -5.97 -2.14 0.45
CA PHE A 16 -4.87 -1.17 0.62
C PHE A 16 -5.38 0.19 1.11
N PHE A 17 -6.41 0.75 0.45
CA PHE A 17 -6.94 2.06 0.82
C PHE A 17 -7.70 2.05 2.14
N GLY A 18 -8.32 0.92 2.51
CA GLY A 18 -8.91 0.72 3.83
C GLY A 18 -7.85 0.87 4.93
N HIS A 19 -6.80 0.04 4.86
CA HIS A 19 -5.68 0.10 5.81
C HIS A 19 -5.01 1.47 5.85
N MET A 20 -4.78 2.09 4.69
CA MET A 20 -4.18 3.42 4.61
C MET A 20 -4.97 4.47 5.39
N LYS A 21 -6.30 4.47 5.26
CA LYS A 21 -7.15 5.43 5.97
C LYS A 21 -7.27 5.11 7.47
N ASP A 22 -7.21 3.84 7.86
CA ASP A 22 -7.26 3.44 9.27
C ASP A 22 -5.94 3.73 10.01
N GLU A 23 -4.81 3.61 9.31
CA GLU A 23 -3.46 3.74 9.88
C GLU A 23 -2.89 5.17 9.82
N MET A 24 -3.34 5.99 8.86
CA MET A 24 -2.91 7.39 8.77
C MET A 24 -3.78 8.30 9.64
N ASP A 25 -3.15 9.10 10.51
CA ASP A 25 -3.86 10.17 11.20
C ASP A 25 -3.92 11.43 10.32
N TYR A 26 -4.92 11.48 9.45
CA TYR A 26 -5.13 12.60 8.54
C TYR A 26 -6.10 13.66 9.10
N LYS A 27 -6.60 13.50 10.33
CA LYS A 27 -7.63 14.40 10.89
C LYS A 27 -7.07 15.77 11.30
N GLU A 28 -5.79 15.81 11.65
CA GLU A 28 -5.09 17.05 12.04
C GLU A 28 -4.33 17.70 10.88
N VAL A 29 -4.57 17.25 9.64
CA VAL A 29 -3.94 17.81 8.45
C VAL A 29 -4.74 19.03 7.98
N HIS A 30 -4.06 20.17 7.84
CA HIS A 30 -4.71 21.45 7.51
C HIS A 30 -4.40 21.92 6.10
N THR A 31 -3.33 21.40 5.49
CA THR A 31 -2.90 21.77 4.14
C THR A 31 -2.76 20.56 3.23
N PHE A 32 -2.86 20.82 1.93
CA PHE A 32 -2.64 19.79 0.92
C PHE A 32 -1.18 19.30 0.89
N GLU A 33 -0.23 20.15 1.25
CA GLU A 33 1.19 19.79 1.32
C GLU A 33 1.48 18.81 2.46
N GLU A 34 0.93 19.06 3.64
CA GLU A 34 0.98 18.13 4.78
C GLU A 34 0.34 16.78 4.42
N LEU A 35 -0.82 16.80 3.74
CA LEU A 35 -1.48 15.56 3.31
C LEU A 35 -0.57 14.77 2.35
N LYS A 36 0.06 15.44 1.38
CA LYS A 36 1.01 14.81 0.47
C LYS A 36 2.20 14.21 1.20
N GLN A 37 2.74 14.91 2.20
CA GLN A 37 3.84 14.40 3.02
C GLN A 37 3.42 13.16 3.80
N LEU A 38 2.24 13.19 4.42
CA LEU A 38 1.69 12.06 5.16
C LEU A 38 1.49 10.84 4.25
N VAL A 39 0.94 11.03 3.05
CA VAL A 39 0.80 9.96 2.05
C VAL A 39 2.16 9.41 1.65
N ASN A 40 3.14 10.27 1.35
CA ASN A 40 4.49 9.81 0.99
C ASN A 40 5.16 9.00 2.11
N GLN A 41 5.03 9.45 3.36
CA GLN A 41 5.54 8.72 4.53
C GLN A 41 4.87 7.35 4.67
N TYR A 42 3.55 7.29 4.53
CA TYR A 42 2.81 6.04 4.56
C TYR A 42 3.24 5.09 3.42
N MET A 43 3.46 5.62 2.21
CA MET A 43 3.93 4.81 1.08
C MET A 43 5.32 4.22 1.32
N ILE A 44 6.23 4.97 1.93
CA ILE A 44 7.56 4.46 2.30
C ILE A 44 7.42 3.35 3.35
N PHE A 45 6.65 3.59 4.41
CA PHE A 45 6.37 2.60 5.45
C PHE A 45 5.76 1.33 4.86
N TYR A 46 4.71 1.46 4.05
CA TYR A 46 4.01 0.33 3.46
C TYR A 46 4.93 -0.53 2.59
N ASN A 47 5.76 0.09 1.76
CA ASN A 47 6.60 -0.64 0.80
C ASN A 47 7.88 -1.21 1.43
N ALA A 48 8.47 -0.51 2.40
CA ALA A 48 9.81 -0.83 2.92
C ALA A 48 9.83 -1.35 4.36
N SER A 49 8.74 -1.22 5.12
CA SER A 49 8.71 -1.58 6.55
C SER A 49 7.55 -2.51 6.93
N ARG A 50 6.40 -2.41 6.26
CA ARG A 50 5.23 -3.24 6.55
C ARG A 50 5.40 -4.66 6.03
N ARG A 51 5.73 -5.59 6.93
CA ARG A 51 5.75 -7.04 6.63
C ARG A 51 4.34 -7.60 6.56
N GLN A 52 4.08 -8.43 5.57
CA GLN A 52 2.75 -9.01 5.34
C GLN A 52 2.80 -10.54 5.41
N TRP A 53 1.85 -11.14 6.14
CA TRP A 53 1.75 -12.59 6.28
C TRP A 53 1.62 -13.30 4.92
N ASN A 54 0.79 -12.75 4.04
CA ASN A 54 0.57 -13.28 2.69
C ASN A 54 1.79 -13.14 1.77
N LEU A 55 2.78 -12.31 2.15
CA LEU A 55 4.04 -12.12 1.42
C LEU A 55 5.20 -12.87 2.09
N LYS A 56 4.95 -14.02 2.73
CA LYS A 56 5.96 -14.78 3.48
C LYS A 56 6.67 -13.93 4.55
N LYS A 57 5.95 -12.98 5.17
CA LYS A 57 6.48 -11.99 6.13
C LYS A 57 7.53 -11.03 5.54
N MET A 58 7.60 -10.88 4.22
CA MET A 58 8.40 -9.86 3.55
C MET A 58 7.61 -8.55 3.43
N THR A 59 8.33 -7.46 3.24
CA THR A 59 7.76 -6.20 2.76
C THR A 59 7.43 -6.29 1.26
N PRO A 60 6.54 -5.44 0.73
CA PRO A 60 6.26 -5.42 -0.71
C PRO A 60 7.51 -5.25 -1.57
N ALA A 61 8.46 -4.40 -1.17
CA ALA A 61 9.71 -4.20 -1.89
C ALA A 61 10.61 -5.44 -1.87
N GLU A 62 10.77 -6.08 -0.71
CA GLU A 62 11.52 -7.33 -0.57
C GLU A 62 10.88 -8.46 -1.39
N TYR A 63 9.56 -8.60 -1.34
CA TYR A 63 8.84 -9.63 -2.07
C TYR A 63 8.98 -9.45 -3.58
N ARG A 64 8.91 -8.20 -4.08
CA ARG A 64 9.17 -7.89 -5.49
C ARG A 64 10.58 -8.31 -5.91
N SER A 65 11.59 -7.97 -5.12
CA SER A 65 12.98 -8.36 -5.38
C SER A 65 13.17 -9.88 -5.36
N HIS A 66 12.54 -10.58 -4.41
CA HIS A 66 12.55 -12.05 -4.34
C HIS A 66 11.97 -12.70 -5.59
N LEU A 67 10.86 -12.18 -6.13
CA LEU A 67 10.26 -12.69 -7.36
C LEU A 67 11.08 -12.43 -8.62
N ILE A 68 11.84 -11.33 -8.68
CA ILE A 68 12.70 -11.00 -9.83
C ILE A 68 13.97 -11.87 -9.83
N ALA A 69 14.46 -12.24 -8.65
CA ALA A 69 15.65 -13.08 -8.49
C ALA A 69 15.37 -14.59 -8.62
N ALA A 70 14.10 -14.99 -8.70
CA ALA A 70 13.64 -16.37 -8.82
C ALA A 70 13.39 -16.75 -10.30
#